data_AF-A0A268U0M5-F1
#
_entry.id   AF-A0A268U0M5-F1
#
_cell.length_a   1.000
_cell.length_b   1.000
_cell.length_c   1.000
_cell.angle_alpha   90.00
_cell.angle_beta   90.00
_cell.angle_gamma   90.00
#
_symmetry.space_group_name_H-M   'P 1'
#
loop_
_entity.id
_entity.type
_entity.pdbx_description
1 polymer ?
#
loop_
_entity_poly.entity_id
_entity_poly.type
_entity_poly.pdbx_seq_one_letter_code
_entity_poly.pdbx_strand_id
1 'polypeptide(L)'
;MRKFDKRRFKDAKANLDFVYGQSLNEIEKENLIHRCYRNFAFILLESIRVVYIPKSKYKSRFQIINKHYLTDSLKGDKSIVLMSGHYGYWEAMATILPQEFQGYDLASLGRLTDYKAINDLIISRREACGVRLIDKKGAFKHLLKMYSNSKAVVGILLDQNISIDEGIWVDFFGKETTHSTIASILSRRFEVDIVPVFIDFNQDYSKFEIRFYPPIRTQITENATNDIYESTQKQAKLTEEIIRQNPSAWFWFHKRWKSKYGEIYQHPPHSLSKP
;
A
#
# COMPACT_ATOMS: atom_id res chain seq x y z
N MET A 1 -0.56 -29.79 -11.22
CA MET A 1 0.18 -28.92 -10.27
C MET A 1 -0.78 -28.50 -9.15
N ARG A 2 -0.47 -28.74 -7.86
CA ARG A 2 -1.38 -28.37 -6.74
C ARG A 2 -1.44 -26.84 -6.60
N LYS A 3 -2.63 -26.22 -6.68
CA LYS A 3 -2.82 -24.77 -6.47
C LYS A 3 -2.72 -24.46 -4.96
N PHE A 4 -1.64 -23.79 -4.55
CA PHE A 4 -1.41 -23.25 -3.20
C PHE A 4 -2.50 -22.18 -2.95
N ASP A 5 -3.41 -22.41 -2.01
CA ASP A 5 -4.64 -21.61 -1.75
C ASP A 5 -5.55 -21.35 -2.97
N LYS A 6 -6.56 -22.21 -3.14
CA LYS A 6 -7.57 -22.09 -4.20
C LYS A 6 -8.42 -20.81 -4.08
N ARG A 7 -8.61 -20.24 -2.89
CA ARG A 7 -9.48 -19.08 -2.70
C ARG A 7 -8.78 -17.81 -3.19
N ARG A 8 -7.56 -17.55 -2.71
CA ARG A 8 -6.80 -16.35 -3.10
C ARG A 8 -6.38 -16.36 -4.55
N PHE A 9 -6.12 -17.55 -5.11
CA PHE A 9 -5.91 -17.70 -6.54
C PHE A 9 -7.12 -17.21 -7.34
N LYS A 10 -8.33 -17.62 -6.95
CA LYS A 10 -9.56 -17.22 -7.65
C LYS A 10 -9.85 -15.72 -7.50
N ASP A 11 -9.61 -15.15 -6.31
CA ASP A 11 -9.75 -13.71 -6.08
C ASP A 11 -8.79 -12.90 -7.02
N ALA A 12 -7.52 -13.31 -7.11
CA ALA A 12 -6.57 -12.67 -8.01
C ALA A 12 -6.92 -12.87 -9.49
N LYS A 13 -7.36 -14.07 -9.86
CA LYS A 13 -7.79 -14.36 -11.22
C LYS A 13 -8.98 -13.48 -11.63
N ALA A 14 -9.98 -13.35 -10.77
CA ALA A 14 -11.14 -12.48 -11.01
C ALA A 14 -10.73 -11.02 -11.24
N ASN A 15 -9.80 -10.49 -10.44
CA ASN A 15 -9.29 -9.15 -10.65
C ASN A 15 -8.56 -9.00 -12.00
N LEU A 16 -7.69 -9.95 -12.36
CA LEU A 16 -6.96 -9.91 -13.62
C LEU A 16 -7.89 -10.05 -14.83
N ASP A 17 -8.91 -10.90 -14.75
CA ASP A 17 -9.92 -11.02 -15.80
C ASP A 17 -10.73 -9.73 -15.95
N PHE A 18 -11.07 -9.08 -14.83
CA PHE A 18 -11.84 -7.84 -14.82
C PHE A 18 -11.06 -6.64 -15.38
N VAL A 19 -9.75 -6.59 -15.10
CA VAL A 19 -8.87 -5.49 -15.53
C VAL A 19 -8.32 -5.71 -16.94
N TYR A 20 -7.81 -6.90 -17.23
CA TYR A 20 -7.08 -7.19 -18.46
C TYR A 20 -7.94 -7.90 -19.51
N GLY A 21 -9.02 -8.58 -19.13
CA GLY A 21 -9.88 -9.28 -20.09
C GLY A 21 -9.06 -10.19 -21.02
N GLN A 22 -9.11 -9.92 -22.32
CA GLN A 22 -8.37 -10.64 -23.36
C GLN A 22 -6.99 -10.04 -23.69
N SER A 23 -6.62 -8.90 -23.10
CA SER A 23 -5.28 -8.30 -23.31
C SER A 23 -4.16 -9.12 -22.67
N LEU A 24 -4.49 -10.01 -21.73
CA LEU A 24 -3.61 -11.06 -21.24
C LEU A 24 -4.28 -12.41 -21.45
N ASN A 25 -3.53 -13.38 -21.95
CA ASN A 25 -4.02 -14.74 -22.08
C ASN A 25 -4.01 -15.48 -20.72
N GLU A 26 -4.61 -16.67 -20.69
CA GLU A 26 -4.77 -17.43 -19.46
C GLU A 26 -3.44 -17.81 -18.80
N ILE A 27 -2.44 -18.20 -19.59
CA ILE A 27 -1.11 -18.60 -19.11
C ILE A 27 -0.38 -17.40 -18.52
N GLU A 28 -0.46 -16.23 -19.16
CA GLU A 28 0.13 -14.98 -18.66
C GLU A 28 -0.47 -14.59 -17.31
N LYS A 29 -1.80 -14.66 -17.17
CA LYS A 29 -2.48 -14.39 -15.91
C LYS A 29 -2.06 -15.38 -14.82
N GLU A 30 -1.98 -16.69 -15.12
CA GLU A 30 -1.53 -17.68 -14.13
C GLU A 30 -0.07 -17.44 -13.70
N ASN A 31 0.82 -17.12 -14.64
CA ASN A 31 2.22 -16.78 -14.35
C ASN A 31 2.34 -15.53 -13.47
N LEU A 32 1.53 -14.51 -13.74
CA LEU A 32 1.45 -13.30 -12.92
C LEU A 32 1.02 -13.64 -11.49
N ILE A 33 -0.06 -14.42 -11.31
CA ILE A 33 -0.53 -14.86 -9.99
C ILE A 33 0.56 -15.65 -9.26
N HIS A 34 1.26 -16.56 -9.94
CA HIS A 34 2.37 -17.30 -9.36
C HIS A 34 3.52 -16.39 -8.92
N ARG A 35 3.84 -15.35 -9.69
CA ARG A 35 4.83 -14.33 -9.28
C ARG A 35 4.35 -13.55 -8.06
N CYS A 36 3.06 -13.20 -7.95
CA CYS A 36 2.51 -12.56 -6.75
C CYS A 36 2.66 -13.45 -5.50
N TYR A 37 2.44 -14.76 -5.62
CA TYR A 37 2.66 -15.68 -4.51
C TYR A 37 4.14 -15.75 -4.09
N ARG A 38 5.07 -15.77 -5.05
CA ARG A 38 6.51 -15.74 -4.75
C ARG A 38 6.90 -14.43 -4.05
N ASN A 39 6.38 -13.30 -4.54
CA ASN A 39 6.60 -12.00 -3.91
C ASN A 39 6.07 -11.98 -2.47
N PHE A 40 4.85 -12.49 -2.24
CA PHE A 40 4.29 -12.54 -0.89
C PHE A 40 5.07 -13.47 0.04
N ALA A 41 5.46 -14.65 -0.43
CA ALA A 41 6.31 -15.57 0.33
C ALA A 41 7.65 -14.91 0.70
N PHE A 42 8.26 -14.18 -0.24
CA PHE A 42 9.47 -13.41 0.02
C PHE A 42 9.24 -12.39 1.14
N ILE A 43 8.18 -11.57 1.08
CA ILE A 43 7.88 -10.55 2.11
C ILE A 43 7.70 -11.17 3.49
N LEU A 44 7.00 -12.30 3.58
CA LEU A 44 6.78 -13.00 4.86
C LEU A 44 8.10 -13.50 5.44
N LEU A 45 8.89 -14.22 4.64
CA LEU A 45 10.19 -14.76 5.08
C LEU A 45 11.17 -13.64 5.41
N GLU A 46 11.18 -12.58 4.60
CA GLU A 46 12.06 -11.43 4.80
C GLU A 46 11.68 -10.62 6.04
N SER A 47 10.37 -10.51 6.33
CA SER A 47 9.89 -9.86 7.56
C SER A 47 10.38 -10.59 8.82
N ILE A 48 10.55 -11.91 8.77
CA ILE A 48 11.15 -12.70 9.86
C ILE A 48 12.68 -12.54 9.85
N ARG A 49 13.31 -12.63 8.69
CA ARG A 49 14.77 -12.64 8.55
C ARG A 49 15.42 -11.29 8.84
N VAL A 50 14.77 -10.17 8.50
CA VAL A 50 15.36 -8.82 8.48
C VAL A 50 15.93 -8.39 9.83
N VAL A 51 15.34 -8.83 10.95
CA VAL A 51 15.81 -8.48 12.30
C VAL A 51 17.17 -9.11 12.63
N TYR A 52 17.58 -10.14 11.90
CA TYR A 52 18.87 -10.82 12.05
C TYR A 52 19.92 -10.34 11.03
N ILE A 53 19.55 -9.49 10.08
CA ILE A 53 20.48 -8.99 9.06
C ILE A 53 21.17 -7.72 9.59
N PRO A 54 22.51 -7.61 9.51
CA PRO A 54 23.20 -6.36 9.84
C PRO A 54 22.63 -5.18 9.07
N LYS A 55 22.34 -4.06 9.78
CA LYS A 55 21.68 -2.88 9.19
C LYS A 55 22.37 -2.37 7.92
N SER A 56 23.70 -2.34 7.88
CA SER A 56 24.48 -1.91 6.70
C SER A 56 24.24 -2.82 5.48
N LYS A 57 24.27 -4.14 5.69
CA LYS A 57 24.01 -5.15 4.65
C LYS A 57 22.56 -5.13 4.16
N TYR A 58 21.61 -4.85 5.04
CA TYR A 58 20.23 -4.66 4.64
C TYR A 58 20.08 -3.40 3.78
N LYS A 59 20.61 -2.26 4.24
CA LYS A 59 20.56 -0.98 3.52
C LYS A 59 21.22 -1.04 2.14
N SER A 60 22.33 -1.75 1.99
CA SER A 60 23.05 -1.84 0.71
C SER A 60 22.26 -2.53 -0.42
N ARG A 61 21.11 -3.15 -0.11
CA ARG A 61 20.20 -3.75 -1.10
C ARG A 61 19.23 -2.74 -1.68
N PHE A 62 19.10 -1.55 -1.10
CA PHE A 62 18.14 -0.54 -1.53
C PHE A 62 18.83 0.58 -2.30
N GLN A 63 18.25 0.95 -3.43
CA GLN A 63 18.60 2.15 -4.18
C GLN A 63 17.44 3.13 -4.09
N ILE A 64 17.73 4.39 -3.71
CA ILE A 64 16.71 5.44 -3.65
C ILE A 64 16.73 6.24 -4.95
N ILE A 65 15.56 6.36 -5.58
CA ILE A 65 15.35 7.12 -6.81
C ILE A 65 14.42 8.31 -6.52
N ASN A 66 14.74 9.47 -7.11
CA ASN A 66 13.98 10.71 -6.97
C ASN A 66 13.79 11.20 -5.52
N LYS A 67 14.81 11.01 -4.67
CA LYS A 67 14.78 11.45 -3.26
C LYS A 67 14.41 12.92 -3.08
N HIS A 68 14.66 13.77 -4.08
CA HIS A 68 14.33 15.20 -4.03
C HIS A 68 12.86 15.47 -3.72
N TYR A 69 11.91 14.66 -4.22
CA TYR A 69 10.48 14.82 -3.88
C TYR A 69 10.24 14.69 -2.37
N LEU A 70 10.95 13.78 -1.70
CA LEU A 70 10.88 13.65 -0.26
C LEU A 70 11.50 14.87 0.43
N THR A 71 12.74 15.21 0.08
CA THR A 71 13.49 16.25 0.78
C THR A 71 12.88 17.63 0.58
N ASP A 72 12.30 17.90 -0.59
CA ASP A 72 11.62 19.16 -0.89
C ASP A 72 10.33 19.31 -0.07
N SER A 73 9.55 18.24 0.08
CA SER A 73 8.34 18.24 0.91
C SER A 73 8.63 18.39 2.42
N LEU A 74 9.82 18.00 2.89
CA LEU A 74 10.25 18.16 4.28
C LEU A 74 10.87 19.54 4.58
N LYS A 75 11.10 20.40 3.57
CA LYS A 75 11.73 21.72 3.77
C LYS A 75 10.95 22.55 4.78
N GLY A 76 11.69 23.23 5.67
CA GLY A 76 11.10 24.04 6.72
C GLY A 76 10.38 23.21 7.79
N ASP A 77 10.86 21.98 8.04
CA ASP A 77 10.37 21.12 9.11
C ASP A 77 8.89 20.69 8.96
N LYS A 78 8.39 20.68 7.72
CA LYS A 78 7.00 20.32 7.43
C LYS A 78 6.75 18.83 7.65
N SER A 79 5.59 18.52 8.21
CA SER A 79 5.01 17.18 8.25
C SER A 79 4.64 16.72 6.83
N ILE A 80 4.57 15.40 6.61
CA ILE A 80 4.14 14.82 5.33
C ILE A 80 3.32 13.55 5.55
N VAL A 81 2.47 13.19 4.58
CA VAL A 81 1.89 11.84 4.49
C VAL A 81 2.70 11.04 3.48
N LEU A 82 3.20 9.86 3.86
CA LEU A 82 3.74 8.90 2.91
C LEU A 82 2.61 8.00 2.41
N MET A 83 2.45 7.94 1.09
CA MET A 83 1.47 7.06 0.45
C MET A 83 2.17 5.91 -0.27
N SER A 84 1.59 4.71 -0.18
CA SER A 84 1.98 3.57 -1.00
C SER A 84 0.78 2.63 -1.24
N GLY A 85 1.06 1.42 -1.73
CA GLY A 85 0.12 0.31 -1.79
C GLY A 85 0.78 -1.00 -1.37
N HIS A 86 0.02 -2.10 -1.33
CA HIS A 86 0.54 -3.46 -1.18
C HIS A 86 1.22 -3.88 -2.50
N TYR A 87 2.31 -3.19 -2.81
CA TYR A 87 3.10 -3.30 -4.02
C TYR A 87 4.55 -3.53 -3.65
N GLY A 88 5.19 -4.46 -4.35
CA GLY A 88 6.61 -4.69 -4.18
C GLY A 88 6.97 -5.07 -2.74
N TYR A 89 8.10 -4.60 -2.21
CA TYR A 89 8.50 -4.85 -0.82
C TYR A 89 7.99 -3.79 0.15
N TRP A 90 6.68 -3.56 0.22
CA TRP A 90 6.07 -2.49 1.02
C TRP A 90 6.43 -2.55 2.51
N GLU A 91 6.58 -3.74 3.11
CA GLU A 91 6.96 -3.88 4.53
C GLU A 91 8.35 -3.30 4.83
N ALA A 92 9.22 -3.14 3.82
CA ALA A 92 10.51 -2.51 4.01
C ALA A 92 10.39 -1.03 4.35
N MET A 93 9.32 -0.32 3.94
CA MET A 93 9.16 1.11 4.18
C MET A 93 9.33 1.48 5.66
N ALA A 94 8.71 0.71 6.55
CA ALA A 94 8.76 0.94 8.00
C ALA A 94 10.12 0.58 8.64
N THR A 95 11.06 0.04 7.86
CA THR A 95 12.40 -0.36 8.33
C THR A 95 13.52 0.43 7.67
N ILE A 96 13.33 0.89 6.43
CA ILE A 96 14.36 1.56 5.63
C ILE A 96 14.22 3.09 5.65
N LEU A 97 12.99 3.61 5.64
CA LEU A 97 12.72 5.05 5.57
C LEU A 97 12.81 5.80 6.91
N PRO A 98 12.60 5.22 8.11
CA PRO A 98 12.61 5.98 9.36
C PRO A 98 13.88 6.82 9.61
N GLN A 99 15.02 6.37 9.09
CA GLN A 99 16.29 7.11 9.17
C GLN A 99 16.26 8.48 8.46
N GLU A 100 15.34 8.68 7.51
CA GLU A 100 15.18 9.92 6.75
C GLU A 100 14.38 10.98 7.51
N PHE A 101 13.82 10.63 8.68
CA PHE A 101 12.86 11.44 9.42
C PHE A 101 13.30 11.67 10.87
N GLN A 102 14.58 11.96 11.08
CA GLN A 102 15.10 12.26 12.40
C GLN A 102 14.37 13.47 13.02
N GLY A 103 13.86 13.31 14.24
CA GLY A 103 13.10 14.35 14.94
C GLY A 103 11.62 14.45 14.57
N TYR A 104 11.09 13.51 13.77
CA TYR A 104 9.67 13.41 13.45
C TYR A 104 8.99 12.31 14.26
N ASP A 105 7.71 12.53 14.58
CA ASP A 105 6.81 11.50 15.07
C ASP A 105 6.40 10.57 13.92
N LEU A 106 6.82 9.30 13.98
CA LEU A 106 6.58 8.34 12.92
C LEU A 106 5.43 7.39 13.26
N ALA A 107 4.54 7.19 12.30
CA ALA A 107 3.52 6.17 12.38
C ALA A 107 3.25 5.46 11.05
N SER A 108 2.66 4.28 11.14
CA SER A 108 2.05 3.58 10.01
C SER A 108 0.59 3.28 10.33
N LEU A 109 -0.29 3.47 9.35
CA LEU A 109 -1.69 3.10 9.46
C LEU A 109 -1.89 1.66 8.95
N GLY A 110 -2.44 0.79 9.77
CA GLY A 110 -2.70 -0.60 9.39
C GLY A 110 -3.90 -1.18 10.13
N ARG A 111 -4.37 -2.33 9.66
CA ARG A 111 -5.37 -3.12 10.36
C ARG A 111 -4.69 -4.32 11.01
N LEU A 112 -4.89 -4.50 12.31
CA LEU A 112 -4.44 -5.69 13.01
C LEU A 112 -5.15 -6.94 12.50
N THR A 113 -4.42 -8.06 12.44
CA THR A 113 -4.97 -9.37 12.10
C THR A 113 -5.66 -10.00 13.31
N ASP A 114 -6.41 -11.07 13.11
CA ASP A 114 -7.01 -11.84 14.21
C ASP A 114 -5.96 -12.66 15.00
N TYR A 115 -4.70 -12.71 14.52
CA TYR A 115 -3.63 -13.52 15.09
C TYR A 115 -2.62 -12.67 15.85
N LYS A 116 -2.63 -12.80 17.18
CA LYS A 116 -1.74 -12.01 18.08
C LYS A 116 -0.26 -12.12 17.72
N ALA A 117 0.24 -13.34 17.46
CA ALA A 117 1.66 -13.54 17.14
C ALA A 117 2.12 -12.79 15.88
N ILE A 118 1.25 -12.69 14.86
CA ILE A 118 1.54 -11.92 13.64
C ILE A 118 1.59 -10.42 13.97
N ASN A 119 0.62 -9.95 14.76
CA ASN A 119 0.56 -8.55 15.18
C ASN A 119 1.79 -8.15 16.00
N ASP A 120 2.19 -8.99 16.97
CA ASP A 120 3.38 -8.74 17.81
C ASP A 120 4.66 -8.64 16.96
N LEU A 121 4.82 -9.51 15.95
CA LEU A 121 5.95 -9.45 15.01
C LEU A 121 5.93 -8.15 14.18
N ILE A 122 4.77 -7.77 13.66
CA ILE A 122 4.58 -6.54 12.86
C ILE A 122 4.89 -5.29 13.68
N ILE A 123 4.38 -5.22 14.91
CA ILE A 123 4.53 -4.10 15.83
C ILE A 123 5.99 -3.97 16.29
N SER A 124 6.58 -5.04 16.83
CA SER A 124 7.95 -5.02 17.35
C SER A 124 8.98 -4.57 16.31
N ARG A 125 8.82 -4.97 15.04
CA ARG A 125 9.68 -4.52 13.93
C ARG A 125 9.58 -3.02 13.66
N ARG A 126 8.36 -2.49 13.67
CA ARG A 126 8.08 -1.06 13.46
C ARG A 126 8.63 -0.24 14.63
N GLU A 127 8.38 -0.67 15.86
CA GLU A 127 8.84 -0.01 17.08
C GLU A 127 10.37 -0.02 17.22
N ALA A 128 11.04 -1.11 16.81
CA ALA A 128 12.50 -1.16 16.74
C ALA A 128 13.11 -0.12 15.78
N CYS A 129 12.30 0.45 14.88
CA CYS A 129 12.67 1.53 13.97
C CYS A 129 12.03 2.88 14.36
N GLY A 130 11.42 2.98 15.54
CA GLY A 130 10.77 4.21 16.02
C GLY A 130 9.41 4.51 15.38
N VAL A 131 8.81 3.55 14.66
CA VAL A 131 7.52 3.72 13.98
C VAL A 131 6.40 3.13 14.83
N ARG A 132 5.41 3.95 15.18
CA ARG A 132 4.19 3.48 15.87
C ARG A 132 3.21 2.85 14.88
N LEU A 133 2.55 1.76 15.25
CA LEU A 133 1.41 1.24 14.48
C LEU A 133 0.12 1.86 15.02
N ILE A 134 -0.60 2.58 14.16
CA ILE A 134 -1.94 3.08 14.46
C ILE A 134 -2.93 2.08 13.84
N ASP A 135 -3.72 1.43 14.68
CA ASP A 135 -4.80 0.57 14.21
C ASP A 135 -5.89 1.40 13.54
N LYS A 136 -6.50 0.87 12.48
CA LYS A 136 -7.54 1.54 11.70
C LYS A 136 -8.69 2.04 12.58
N LYS A 137 -9.04 1.28 13.63
CA LYS A 137 -10.13 1.66 14.54
C LYS A 137 -9.74 2.91 15.35
N GLY A 138 -10.40 4.03 15.09
CA GLY A 138 -10.10 5.31 15.75
C GLY A 138 -8.87 6.03 15.19
N ALA A 139 -8.24 5.51 14.13
CA ALA A 139 -7.02 6.05 13.53
C ALA A 139 -7.11 7.55 13.26
N PHE A 140 -8.25 8.01 12.73
CA PHE A 140 -8.41 9.41 12.34
C PHE A 140 -8.15 10.37 13.51
N LYS A 141 -8.67 10.10 14.70
CA LYS A 141 -8.44 10.96 15.88
C LYS A 141 -6.97 10.98 16.30
N HIS A 142 -6.29 9.83 16.25
CA HIS A 142 -4.87 9.74 16.58
C HIS A 142 -4.01 10.51 15.58
N LEU A 143 -4.31 10.39 14.28
CA LEU A 143 -3.62 11.10 13.23
C LEU A 143 -3.80 12.62 13.38
N LEU A 144 -5.02 13.09 13.60
CA LEU A 144 -5.27 14.50 13.86
C LEU A 144 -4.43 15.04 15.02
N LYS A 145 -4.41 14.33 16.16
CA LYS A 145 -3.62 14.73 17.33
C LYS A 145 -2.13 14.78 17.02
N MET A 146 -1.61 13.80 16.28
CA MET A 146 -0.18 13.72 15.97
C MET A 146 0.29 14.87 15.08
N TYR A 147 -0.44 15.17 14.00
CA TYR A 147 -0.12 16.28 13.09
C TYR A 147 -0.34 17.65 13.73
N SER A 148 -1.24 17.80 14.70
CA SER A 148 -1.45 19.05 15.43
C SER A 148 -0.33 19.37 16.43
N ASN A 149 0.34 18.35 16.98
CA ASN A 149 1.23 18.52 18.12
C ASN A 149 2.72 18.45 17.76
N SER A 150 3.06 17.96 16.57
CA SER A 150 4.44 17.60 16.22
C SER A 150 4.68 17.60 14.71
N LYS A 151 5.95 17.66 14.32
CA LYS A 151 6.38 17.27 12.99
C LYS A 151 6.14 15.77 12.84
N ALA A 152 5.30 15.37 11.90
CA ALA A 152 4.79 14.02 11.81
C ALA A 152 4.92 13.45 10.40
N VAL A 153 5.21 12.14 10.34
CA VAL A 153 5.20 11.37 9.09
C VAL A 153 4.39 10.11 9.28
N VAL A 154 3.40 9.91 8.40
CA VAL A 154 2.56 8.70 8.43
C VAL A 154 2.61 7.96 7.12
N GLY A 155 3.01 6.69 7.17
CA GLY A 155 2.87 5.75 6.07
C GLY A 155 1.47 5.15 5.99
N ILE A 156 0.83 5.28 4.82
CA ILE A 156 -0.52 4.76 4.57
C ILE A 156 -0.53 3.96 3.26
N LEU A 157 -1.06 2.74 3.32
CA LEU A 157 -1.35 1.91 2.14
C LEU A 157 -2.79 2.17 1.69
N LEU A 158 -3.00 2.69 0.48
CA LEU A 158 -4.31 3.20 0.03
C LEU A 158 -4.97 2.34 -1.06
N ASP A 159 -4.36 1.23 -1.44
CA ASP A 159 -4.76 0.39 -2.58
C ASP A 159 -5.88 -0.64 -2.28
N GLN A 160 -6.41 -0.68 -1.06
CA GLN A 160 -7.46 -1.62 -0.68
C GLN A 160 -8.88 -1.08 -0.93
N ASN A 161 -9.84 -1.99 -1.07
CA ASN A 161 -11.26 -1.66 -1.03
C ASN A 161 -11.65 -1.18 0.38
N ILE A 162 -12.39 -0.07 0.45
CA ILE A 162 -12.91 0.51 1.69
C ILE A 162 -14.44 0.33 1.72
N SER A 163 -15.06 0.38 2.90
CA SER A 163 -16.53 0.40 2.95
C SER A 163 -17.06 1.67 2.30
N ILE A 164 -18.27 1.59 1.76
CA ILE A 164 -18.93 2.71 1.07
C ILE A 164 -19.08 3.92 2.01
N ASP A 165 -19.32 3.66 3.30
CA ASP A 165 -19.48 4.71 4.32
C ASP A 165 -18.17 5.39 4.77
N GLU A 166 -17.01 4.79 4.47
CA GLU A 166 -15.69 5.29 4.91
C GLU A 166 -14.83 5.83 3.75
N GLY A 167 -15.25 5.59 2.50
CA GLY A 167 -14.49 5.92 1.31
C GLY A 167 -15.30 6.76 0.34
N ILE A 168 -14.67 7.11 -0.78
CA ILE A 168 -15.34 7.72 -1.93
C ILE A 168 -15.10 6.89 -3.17
N TRP A 169 -15.98 7.04 -4.16
CA TRP A 169 -15.83 6.41 -5.46
C TRP A 169 -14.77 7.13 -6.29
N VAL A 170 -13.87 6.36 -6.90
CA VAL A 170 -12.84 6.80 -7.84
C VAL A 170 -12.79 5.85 -9.02
N ASP A 171 -12.26 6.31 -10.14
CA ASP A 171 -11.85 5.45 -11.25
C ASP A 171 -10.50 4.80 -10.96
N PHE A 172 -10.43 3.48 -11.14
CA PHE A 172 -9.21 2.69 -11.01
C PHE A 172 -9.25 1.53 -12.01
N PHE A 173 -8.34 1.55 -12.98
CA PHE A 173 -8.33 0.70 -14.18
C PHE A 173 -9.56 0.89 -15.08
N GLY A 174 -10.12 2.11 -15.16
CA GLY A 174 -11.33 2.38 -15.93
C GLY A 174 -12.58 1.75 -15.31
N LYS A 175 -12.52 1.41 -14.01
CA LYS A 175 -13.57 0.75 -13.25
C LYS A 175 -13.76 1.50 -11.93
N GLU A 176 -15.00 1.78 -11.59
CA GLU A 176 -15.30 2.50 -10.36
C GLU A 176 -15.05 1.62 -9.13
N THR A 177 -14.41 2.17 -8.10
CA THR A 177 -14.20 1.49 -6.83
C THR A 177 -14.08 2.49 -5.68
N THR A 178 -14.19 2.00 -4.45
CA THR A 178 -14.01 2.82 -3.25
C THR A 178 -12.53 3.08 -2.97
N HIS A 179 -12.18 4.24 -2.42
CA HIS A 179 -10.83 4.59 -2.00
C HIS A 179 -10.87 5.42 -0.72
N SER A 180 -9.83 5.31 0.11
CA SER A 180 -9.77 6.06 1.36
C SER A 180 -9.40 7.52 1.09
N THR A 181 -10.10 8.43 1.75
CA THR A 181 -9.84 9.88 1.68
C THR A 181 -8.82 10.36 2.71
N ILE A 182 -8.31 9.48 3.57
CA ILE A 182 -7.61 9.88 4.79
C ILE A 182 -6.35 10.72 4.52
N ALA A 183 -5.58 10.37 3.48
CA ALA A 183 -4.41 11.14 3.10
C ALA A 183 -4.79 12.53 2.55
N SER A 184 -5.85 12.61 1.73
CA SER A 184 -6.39 13.87 1.23
C SER A 184 -6.89 14.78 2.36
N ILE A 185 -7.57 14.21 3.35
CA ILE A 185 -8.06 14.97 4.51
C ILE A 185 -6.89 15.52 5.33
N LEU A 186 -5.86 14.71 5.59
CA LEU A 186 -4.67 15.15 6.31
C LEU A 186 -3.92 16.23 5.54
N SER A 187 -3.70 16.04 4.24
CA SER A 187 -3.06 17.01 3.37
C SER A 187 -3.79 18.35 3.37
N ARG A 188 -5.10 18.34 3.20
CA ARG A 188 -5.91 19.55 3.21
C ARG A 188 -5.87 20.27 4.55
N ARG A 189 -6.02 19.52 5.65
CA ARG A 189 -6.19 20.08 6.99
C ARG A 189 -4.90 20.64 7.58
N PHE A 190 -3.79 19.96 7.37
CA PHE A 190 -2.48 20.31 7.96
C PHE A 190 -1.54 20.97 6.99
N GLU A 191 -2.01 21.20 5.78
CA GLU A 191 -1.23 21.83 4.74
C GLU A 191 0.05 21.08 4.37
N VAL A 192 -0.01 19.74 4.42
CA VAL A 192 1.11 18.84 4.13
C VAL A 192 1.04 18.20 2.75
N ASP A 193 2.20 17.80 2.22
CA ASP A 193 2.28 16.99 1.01
C ASP A 193 1.93 15.53 1.28
N ILE A 194 1.27 14.90 0.29
CA ILE A 194 1.17 13.45 0.17
C ILE A 194 2.30 13.02 -0.75
N VAL A 195 3.35 12.40 -0.21
CA VAL A 195 4.52 11.96 -0.95
C VAL A 195 4.37 10.46 -1.28
N PRO A 196 4.14 10.09 -2.55
CA PRO A 196 4.03 8.70 -2.93
C PRO A 196 5.43 8.04 -2.98
N VAL A 197 5.53 6.86 -2.40
CA VAL A 197 6.76 6.05 -2.38
C VAL A 197 6.42 4.57 -2.57
N PHE A 198 7.11 3.91 -3.50
CA PHE A 198 6.92 2.49 -3.78
C PHE A 198 8.27 1.79 -3.82
N ILE A 199 8.30 0.53 -3.37
CA ILE A 199 9.53 -0.27 -3.30
C ILE A 199 9.39 -1.47 -4.23
N ASP A 200 10.00 -1.45 -5.42
CA ASP A 200 9.87 -2.56 -6.36
C ASP A 200 10.89 -3.69 -6.11
N PHE A 201 10.55 -4.90 -6.56
CA PHE A 201 11.40 -6.07 -6.59
C PHE A 201 12.23 -6.11 -7.87
N ASN A 202 13.51 -6.44 -7.75
CA ASN A 202 14.20 -7.07 -8.86
C ASN A 202 13.80 -8.56 -8.99
N GLN A 203 14.18 -9.19 -10.10
CA GLN A 203 13.71 -10.55 -10.43
C GLN A 203 14.10 -11.61 -9.40
N ASP A 204 15.29 -11.49 -8.79
CA ASP A 204 15.90 -12.47 -7.87
C ASP A 204 15.82 -12.06 -6.38
N TYR A 205 15.16 -10.95 -6.06
CA TYR A 205 15.04 -10.38 -4.70
C TYR A 205 16.38 -9.95 -4.05
N SER A 206 17.44 -9.75 -4.84
CA SER A 206 18.75 -9.31 -4.32
C SER A 206 18.81 -7.80 -4.08
N LYS A 207 18.14 -6.99 -4.90
CA LYS A 207 18.11 -5.52 -4.84
C LYS A 207 16.68 -4.98 -4.94
N PHE A 208 16.45 -3.82 -4.35
CA PHE A 208 15.17 -3.14 -4.33
C PHE A 208 15.33 -1.67 -4.72
N GLU A 209 14.34 -1.16 -5.45
CA GLU A 209 14.30 0.23 -5.84
C GLU A 209 13.22 0.95 -5.02
N ILE A 210 13.63 1.92 -4.21
CA ILE A 210 12.73 2.83 -3.50
C ILE A 210 12.55 4.05 -4.38
N ARG A 211 11.38 4.19 -4.99
CA ARG A 211 11.10 5.31 -5.89
C ARG A 211 10.09 6.26 -5.25
N PHE A 212 10.48 7.52 -5.17
CA PHE A 212 9.58 8.62 -4.85
C PHE A 212 8.99 9.22 -6.13
N TYR A 213 7.75 9.69 -6.04
CA TYR A 213 6.99 10.29 -7.14
C TYR A 213 6.61 11.74 -6.79
N PRO A 214 6.18 12.54 -7.78
CA PRO A 214 5.71 13.90 -7.52
C PRO A 214 4.68 13.94 -6.39
N PRO A 215 4.83 14.84 -5.40
CA PRO A 215 3.90 14.94 -4.29
C PRO A 215 2.52 15.42 -4.77
N ILE A 216 1.48 14.94 -4.09
CA ILE A 216 0.10 15.36 -4.28
C ILE A 216 -0.25 16.29 -3.12
N ARG A 217 -0.71 17.50 -3.44
CA ARG A 217 -1.24 18.46 -2.48
C ARG A 217 -2.74 18.58 -2.67
N THR A 218 -3.51 18.36 -1.60
CA THR A 218 -4.94 18.65 -1.66
C THR A 218 -5.17 20.16 -1.69
N GLN A 219 -5.99 20.62 -2.64
CA GLN A 219 -6.32 22.03 -2.77
C GLN A 219 -7.16 22.51 -1.58
N ILE A 220 -7.15 23.83 -1.36
CA ILE A 220 -7.89 24.49 -0.30
C ILE A 220 -8.79 25.53 -0.96
N THR A 221 -9.88 25.07 -1.55
CA THR A 221 -10.93 25.93 -2.13
C THR A 221 -12.13 26.05 -1.19
N GLU A 222 -13.20 26.70 -1.61
CA GLU A 222 -14.48 26.68 -0.86
C GLU A 222 -15.18 25.32 -0.95
N ASN A 223 -14.88 24.51 -1.98
CA ASN A 223 -15.48 23.19 -2.17
C ASN A 223 -14.56 22.08 -1.66
N ALA A 224 -14.52 21.91 -0.33
CA ALA A 224 -13.69 20.89 0.31
C ALA A 224 -13.99 19.47 -0.20
N THR A 225 -15.25 19.14 -0.51
CA THR A 225 -15.62 17.83 -1.05
C THR A 225 -14.93 17.55 -2.38
N ASN A 226 -14.94 18.53 -3.29
CA ASN A 226 -14.28 18.40 -4.58
C ASN A 226 -12.75 18.34 -4.44
N ASP A 227 -12.16 19.15 -3.56
CA ASP A 227 -10.71 19.11 -3.32
C ASP A 227 -10.25 17.70 -2.86
N ILE A 228 -11.00 17.12 -1.93
CA ILE A 228 -10.74 15.77 -1.41
C ILE A 228 -10.92 14.72 -2.51
N TYR A 229 -11.96 14.84 -3.33
CA TYR A 229 -12.19 13.94 -4.47
C TYR A 229 -11.02 13.97 -5.46
N GLU A 230 -10.65 15.16 -5.95
CA GLU A 230 -9.56 15.34 -6.93
C GLU A 230 -8.22 14.81 -6.42
N SER A 231 -7.90 15.10 -5.16
CA SER A 231 -6.68 14.59 -4.52
C SER A 231 -6.69 13.06 -4.42
N THR A 232 -7.83 12.47 -4.06
CA THR A 232 -7.97 11.02 -3.91
C THR A 232 -7.94 10.30 -5.26
N GLN A 233 -8.57 10.87 -6.29
CA GLN A 233 -8.50 10.34 -7.65
C GLN A 233 -7.07 10.37 -8.21
N LYS A 234 -6.30 11.42 -7.93
CA LYS A 234 -4.87 11.49 -8.30
C LYS A 234 -4.05 10.38 -7.65
N GLN A 235 -4.32 10.06 -6.39
CA GLN A 235 -3.66 8.95 -5.68
C GLN A 235 -3.99 7.60 -6.33
N ALA A 236 -5.27 7.36 -6.64
CA ALA A 236 -5.71 6.14 -7.32
C ALA A 236 -5.07 6.00 -8.70
N LYS A 237 -5.08 7.08 -9.50
CA LYS A 237 -4.49 7.11 -10.85
C LYS A 237 -2.98 6.84 -10.83
N LEU A 238 -2.24 7.50 -9.95
CA LEU A 238 -0.80 7.25 -9.82
C LEU A 238 -0.50 5.80 -9.41
N THR A 239 -1.28 5.27 -8.46
CA THR A 239 -1.15 3.87 -8.03
C THR A 239 -1.39 2.91 -9.20
N GLU A 240 -2.41 3.18 -10.02
CA GLU A 240 -2.68 2.42 -11.24
C GLU A 240 -1.51 2.48 -12.23
N GLU A 241 -0.99 3.67 -12.52
CA GLU A 241 0.15 3.87 -13.43
C GLU A 241 1.39 3.08 -12.99
N ILE A 242 1.63 2.99 -11.68
CA ILE A 242 2.73 2.20 -11.10
C ILE A 242 2.46 0.70 -11.25
N ILE A 243 1.24 0.25 -10.91
CA ILE A 243 0.87 -1.17 -11.05
C ILE A 243 0.98 -1.61 -12.51
N ARG A 244 0.58 -0.77 -13.47
CA ARG A 244 0.66 -1.10 -14.90
C ARG A 244 2.10 -1.33 -15.39
N GLN A 245 3.10 -0.70 -14.77
CA GLN A 245 4.51 -0.90 -15.12
C GLN A 245 5.03 -2.28 -14.71
N ASN A 246 4.58 -2.79 -13.56
CA ASN A 246 4.91 -4.15 -13.11
C ASN A 246 3.71 -4.77 -12.37
N PRO A 247 2.75 -5.35 -13.11
CA PRO A 247 1.52 -5.89 -12.52
C PRO A 247 1.78 -6.99 -11.50
N SER A 248 2.86 -7.75 -11.67
CA SER A 248 3.20 -8.86 -10.78
C SER A 248 3.60 -8.43 -9.36
N ALA A 249 4.02 -7.17 -9.19
CA ALA A 249 4.42 -6.63 -7.89
C ALA A 249 3.22 -6.24 -7.01
N TRP A 250 2.02 -6.09 -7.56
CA TRP A 250 0.84 -5.73 -6.79
C TRP A 250 0.15 -6.95 -6.16
N PHE A 251 -0.39 -6.77 -4.95
CA PHE A 251 -1.04 -7.83 -4.19
C PHE A 251 -2.48 -8.08 -4.67
N TRP A 252 -2.61 -8.76 -5.82
CA TRP A 252 -3.89 -9.09 -6.47
C TRP A 252 -4.85 -9.95 -5.63
N PHE A 253 -4.46 -10.43 -4.44
CA PHE A 253 -5.31 -11.26 -3.58
C PHE A 253 -6.41 -10.48 -2.83
N HIS A 254 -6.38 -9.15 -2.88
CA HIS A 254 -7.46 -8.32 -2.35
C HIS A 254 -8.66 -8.24 -3.27
N LYS A 255 -9.87 -8.20 -2.72
CA LYS A 255 -11.10 -7.98 -3.47
C LYS A 255 -11.31 -6.48 -3.75
N ARG A 256 -10.42 -5.89 -4.56
CA ARG A 256 -10.31 -4.44 -4.79
C ARG A 256 -11.62 -3.77 -5.23
N TRP A 257 -12.48 -4.48 -5.96
CA TRP A 257 -13.73 -3.96 -6.53
C TRP A 257 -14.99 -4.46 -5.82
N LYS A 258 -14.87 -5.12 -4.66
CA LYS A 258 -15.97 -5.82 -3.99
C LYS A 258 -17.17 -4.92 -3.69
N SER A 259 -16.96 -3.65 -3.37
CA SER A 259 -18.04 -2.74 -2.97
C SER A 259 -19.07 -2.49 -4.10
N LYS A 260 -18.65 -2.55 -5.37
CA LYS A 260 -19.54 -2.34 -6.53
C LYS A 260 -19.76 -3.60 -7.36
N TYR A 261 -18.70 -4.38 -7.56
CA TYR A 261 -18.68 -5.55 -8.43
C TYR A 261 -18.45 -6.82 -7.61
N GLY A 262 -19.27 -7.03 -6.58
CA GLY A 262 -19.13 -8.16 -5.66
C GLY A 262 -19.28 -9.53 -6.33
N GLU A 263 -20.03 -9.58 -7.42
CA GLU A 263 -20.33 -10.75 -8.24
C GLU A 263 -19.10 -11.38 -8.90
N ILE A 264 -18.07 -10.59 -9.25
CA ILE A 264 -16.85 -11.14 -9.88
C ILE A 264 -16.07 -12.06 -8.93
N TYR A 265 -16.33 -11.94 -7.62
CA TYR A 265 -15.71 -12.76 -6.57
C TYR A 265 -16.60 -13.91 -6.07
N GLN A 266 -17.77 -14.09 -6.67
CA GLN A 266 -18.64 -15.23 -6.39
C GLN A 266 -18.14 -16.41 -7.21
N HIS A 267 -17.48 -17.35 -6.53
CA HIS A 267 -17.09 -18.61 -7.14
C HIS A 267 -18.12 -19.65 -6.72
N PRO A 268 -18.74 -20.39 -7.66
CA PRO A 268 -19.72 -21.40 -7.31
C PRO A 268 -19.13 -22.36 -6.26
N PRO A 269 -19.88 -22.73 -5.20
CA PRO A 269 -19.47 -23.78 -4.31
C PRO A 269 -19.34 -25.05 -5.15
N HIS A 270 -18.16 -25.68 -5.13
CA HIS A 270 -18.06 -26.97 -5.78
C HIS A 270 -18.88 -27.98 -4.99
N SER A 271 -19.74 -28.71 -5.71
CA SER A 271 -20.12 -30.06 -5.33
C SER A 271 -18.86 -30.78 -4.86
N LEU A 272 -18.88 -31.25 -3.61
CA LEU A 272 -17.91 -32.19 -3.11
C LEU A 272 -17.95 -33.38 -4.07
N SER A 273 -17.00 -33.46 -4.99
CA SER A 273 -16.63 -34.75 -5.58
C SER A 273 -16.16 -35.58 -4.39
N LYS A 274 -17.08 -36.37 -3.85
CA LYS A 274 -16.81 -37.39 -2.84
C LYS A 274 -15.68 -38.29 -3.37
N PRO A 275 -14.82 -38.80 -2.48
CA PRO A 275 -13.66 -39.60 -2.83
C PRO A 275 -14.01 -40.80 -3.70
#